data_AF-A0A845DJ52-F1
#
_entry.id   AF-A0A845DJ52-F1
#
_cell.length_a   1.000
_cell.length_b   1.000
_cell.length_c   1.000
_cell.angle_alpha   90.00
_cell.angle_beta   90.00
_cell.angle_gamma   90.00
#
_symmetry.space_group_name_H-M   'P 1'
#
loop_
_entity.id
_entity.type
_entity.pdbx_description
1 polymer ?
#
loop_
_entity_poly.entity_id
_entity_poly.type
_entity_poly.pdbx_seq_one_letter_code
_entity_poly.pdbx_strand_id
1 'polypeptide(L)'
;MGCSWQASPVTYFGDLGLYQLLTGLGGSGEANRFFRKTVEPLITHDEEHNAELVETLEAFFACHGNLSQTAALLHIHRNTLTYRLQRISSITQIDLNDADARFSLQLGLKLRPVMQNRLQ
;
A
#
# COMPACT_ATOMS: atom_id res chain seq x y z
N MET A 1 1.08 -39.21 7.22
CA MET A 1 1.85 -38.07 7.75
C MET A 1 2.38 -37.28 6.57
N GLY A 2 1.63 -36.27 6.11
CA GLY A 2 2.05 -35.39 5.02
C GLY A 2 2.56 -34.09 5.60
N CYS A 3 3.82 -33.76 5.35
CA CYS A 3 4.38 -32.45 5.71
C CYS A 3 3.85 -31.44 4.71
N SER A 4 2.90 -30.58 5.12
CA SER A 4 2.52 -29.41 4.33
C SER A 4 3.57 -28.33 4.53
N TRP A 5 4.49 -28.19 3.57
CA TRP A 5 5.36 -27.03 3.49
C TRP A 5 4.50 -25.82 3.11
N GLN A 6 4.16 -24.99 4.10
CA GLN A 6 3.68 -23.64 3.81
C GLN A 6 4.85 -22.85 3.26
N ALA A 7 4.80 -22.51 1.97
CA ALA A 7 5.78 -21.64 1.35
C ALA A 7 5.71 -20.27 2.04
N SER A 8 6.71 -19.94 2.85
CA SER A 8 6.88 -18.58 3.34
C SER A 8 7.11 -17.66 2.14
N PRO A 9 6.48 -16.48 2.07
CA PRO A 9 6.70 -15.55 0.97
C PRO A 9 8.18 -15.19 0.93
N VAL A 10 8.84 -15.52 -0.18
CA VAL A 10 10.25 -15.21 -0.41
C VAL A 10 10.35 -13.69 -0.54
N THR A 11 10.77 -13.03 0.54
CA THR A 11 11.05 -11.59 0.52
C THR A 11 12.29 -11.37 -0.35
N TYR A 12 12.17 -10.52 -1.37
CA TYR A 12 13.27 -10.25 -2.29
C TYR A 12 14.44 -9.63 -1.52
N PHE A 13 15.69 -9.96 -1.85
CA PHE A 13 16.86 -9.45 -1.12
C PHE A 13 16.90 -7.91 -1.06
N GLY A 14 16.42 -7.25 -2.13
CA GLY A 14 16.29 -5.78 -2.18
C GLY A 14 15.22 -5.21 -1.23
N ASP A 15 14.17 -5.97 -0.94
CA ASP A 15 13.16 -5.57 0.04
C ASP A 15 13.78 -5.52 1.44
N LEU A 16 14.70 -6.43 1.79
CA LEU A 16 15.30 -6.48 3.12
C LEU A 16 16.09 -5.20 3.46
N GLY A 17 16.88 -4.69 2.50
CA GLY A 17 17.64 -3.44 2.67
C GLY A 17 16.72 -2.21 2.78
N LEU A 18 15.66 -2.16 1.98
CA LEU A 18 14.63 -1.12 2.10
C LEU A 18 13.92 -1.20 3.46
N TYR A 19 13.47 -2.39 3.88
CA TYR A 19 12.80 -2.55 5.17
C TYR A 19 13.71 -2.21 6.35
N GLN A 20 15.01 -2.48 6.28
CA GLN A 20 15.98 -2.01 7.29
C GLN A 20 16.05 -0.47 7.35
N LEU A 21 16.15 0.19 6.19
CA LEU A 21 16.12 1.65 6.10
C LEU A 21 14.81 2.21 6.69
N LEU A 22 13.67 1.67 6.26
CA LEU A 22 12.36 2.08 6.74
C LEU A 22 12.18 1.83 8.24
N THR A 23 12.71 0.74 8.78
CA THR A 23 12.68 0.43 10.22
C THR A 23 13.48 1.45 11.03
N GLY A 24 14.65 1.86 10.52
CA GLY A 24 15.44 2.94 11.10
C GLY A 24 14.71 4.28 11.08
N LEU A 25 13.99 4.58 10.00
CA LEU A 25 13.18 5.80 9.86
C LEU A 25 11.90 5.79 10.71
N GLY A 26 11.31 4.62 10.96
CA GLY A 26 10.00 4.49 11.58
C GLY A 26 9.89 4.98 13.03
N GLY A 27 11.01 5.32 13.67
CA GLY A 27 11.00 5.98 14.98
C GLY A 27 10.93 7.50 14.92
N SER A 28 11.03 8.10 13.73
CA SER A 28 11.02 9.55 13.56
C SER A 28 9.60 10.11 13.53
N GLY A 29 9.43 11.32 14.08
CA GLY A 29 8.16 12.04 13.99
C GLY A 29 7.80 12.39 12.54
N GLU A 30 8.81 12.54 11.69
CA GLU A 30 8.70 12.77 10.25
C GLU A 30 8.05 11.57 9.55
N ALA A 31 8.52 10.35 9.80
CA ALA A 31 7.95 9.14 9.21
C ALA A 31 6.49 8.93 9.63
N ASN A 32 6.16 9.21 10.89
CA ASN A 32 4.79 9.15 11.37
C ASN A 32 3.92 10.20 10.65
N ARG A 33 4.32 11.48 10.63
CA ARG A 33 3.59 12.54 9.91
C ARG A 33 3.40 12.21 8.43
N PHE A 34 4.41 11.63 7.79
CA PHE A 34 4.32 11.19 6.41
C PHE A 34 3.28 10.08 6.24
N PHE A 35 3.35 9.01 7.04
CA PHE A 35 2.40 7.90 7.01
C PHE A 35 0.95 8.37 7.21
N ARG A 36 0.74 9.27 8.19
CA ARG A 36 -0.56 9.87 8.49
C ARG A 36 -1.13 10.72 7.36
N LYS A 37 -0.27 11.34 6.56
CA LYS A 37 -0.68 12.12 5.39
C LYS A 37 -0.97 11.24 4.18
N THR A 38 -0.28 10.10 4.04
CA THR A 38 -0.34 9.28 2.82
C THR A 38 -1.36 8.14 2.89
N VAL A 39 -1.26 7.26 3.90
CA VAL A 39 -1.95 5.96 3.88
C VAL A 39 -2.94 5.80 5.02
N GLU A 40 -2.70 6.40 6.19
CA GLU A 40 -3.67 6.39 7.30
C GLU A 40 -5.10 6.80 6.87
N PRO A 41 -5.32 7.83 6.03
CA PRO A 41 -6.66 8.21 5.61
C PRO A 41 -7.40 7.11 4.82
N LEU A 42 -6.66 6.27 4.08
CA LEU A 42 -7.23 5.14 3.35
C LEU A 42 -7.58 4.00 4.30
N ILE A 43 -6.73 3.73 5.30
CA ILE A 43 -7.00 2.70 6.31
C ILE A 43 -8.27 3.05 7.08
N THR A 44 -8.38 4.29 7.57
CA THR A 44 -9.58 4.75 8.28
C THR A 44 -10.81 4.67 7.39
N HIS A 45 -10.71 5.05 6.11
CA HIS A 45 -11.84 4.96 5.18
C HIS A 45 -12.29 3.51 4.95
N ASP A 46 -11.35 2.58 4.77
CA ASP A 46 -11.64 1.15 4.60
C ASP A 46 -12.32 0.55 5.84
N GLU A 47 -11.85 0.90 7.04
CA GLU A 47 -12.45 0.46 8.31
C GLU A 47 -13.88 0.99 8.50
N GLU A 48 -14.12 2.27 8.19
CA GLU A 48 -15.42 2.91 8.37
C GLU A 48 -16.47 2.45 7.34
N HIS A 49 -16.04 2.12 6.11
CA HIS A 49 -16.95 1.87 4.99
C HIS A 49 -16.91 0.43 4.49
N ASN A 50 -16.12 -0.44 5.14
CA ASN A 50 -15.83 -1.81 4.68
C ASN A 50 -15.40 -1.83 3.20
N ALA A 51 -14.49 -0.91 2.87
CA ALA A 51 -13.93 -0.74 1.53
C ALA A 51 -12.56 -1.47 1.40
N GLU A 52 -12.01 -1.47 0.20
CA GLU A 52 -10.77 -2.20 -0.15
C GLU A 52 -9.79 -1.28 -0.88
N LEU A 53 -9.70 0.00 -0.50
CA LEU A 53 -8.87 0.99 -1.17
C LEU A 53 -7.38 0.74 -0.95
N VAL A 54 -6.99 0.33 0.25
CA VAL A 54 -5.59 -0.01 0.57
C VAL A 54 -5.13 -1.21 -0.25
N GLU A 55 -5.92 -2.29 -0.29
CA GLU A 55 -5.65 -3.47 -1.13
C GLU A 55 -5.60 -3.09 -2.62
N THR A 56 -6.53 -2.23 -3.06
CA THR A 56 -6.55 -1.75 -4.45
C THR A 56 -5.26 -1.01 -4.80
N LEU A 57 -4.73 -0.20 -3.89
CA LEU A 57 -3.49 0.55 -4.09
C LEU A 57 -2.27 -0.36 -4.10
N GLU A 58 -2.24 -1.38 -3.23
CA GLU A 58 -1.19 -2.41 -3.22
C GLU A 58 -1.15 -3.16 -4.56
N ALA A 59 -2.31 -3.63 -5.05
CA ALA A 59 -2.42 -4.30 -6.34
C ALA A 59 -2.07 -3.38 -7.52
N PHE A 60 -2.44 -2.09 -7.44
CA PHE A 60 -2.06 -1.11 -8.44
C PHE A 60 -0.54 -0.97 -8.56
N PHE A 61 0.17 -0.90 -7.44
CA PHE A 61 1.65 -0.84 -7.47
C PHE A 61 2.30 -2.16 -7.83
N ALA A 62 1.75 -3.30 -7.41
CA ALA A 62 2.22 -4.62 -7.81
C ALA A 62 2.16 -4.83 -9.33
N CYS A 63 1.16 -4.24 -10.00
CA CYS A 63 1.03 -4.24 -11.45
C CYS A 63 1.65 -3.02 -12.14
N HIS A 64 2.55 -2.28 -11.47
CA HIS A 64 3.26 -1.11 -12.01
C HIS A 64 2.33 -0.01 -12.59
N GLY A 65 1.12 0.12 -12.03
CA GLY A 65 0.11 1.07 -12.48
C GLY A 65 -0.71 0.61 -13.68
N ASN A 66 -0.56 -0.63 -14.13
CA ASN A 66 -1.32 -1.16 -15.25
C ASN A 66 -2.76 -1.51 -14.83
N LEU A 67 -3.72 -0.66 -15.21
CA LEU A 67 -5.13 -0.82 -14.85
C LEU A 67 -5.75 -2.16 -15.27
N SER A 68 -5.35 -2.71 -16.42
CA SER A 68 -5.91 -3.98 -16.89
C SER A 68 -5.40 -5.14 -16.06
N GLN A 69 -4.10 -5.14 -15.74
CA GLN A 69 -3.50 -6.16 -14.87
C GLN A 69 -4.00 -6.05 -13.44
N THR A 70 -4.12 -4.83 -12.90
CA THR A 70 -4.66 -4.61 -11.54
C THR A 70 -6.11 -5.07 -11.44
N ALA A 71 -6.96 -4.74 -12.41
CA ALA A 71 -8.35 -5.18 -12.42
C ALA A 71 -8.46 -6.71 -12.48
N ALA A 72 -7.62 -7.35 -13.28
CA ALA A 72 -7.55 -8.81 -13.36
C ALA A 72 -7.06 -9.44 -12.04
N LEU A 73 -6.03 -8.85 -11.40
CA LEU A 73 -5.48 -9.32 -10.12
C LEU A 73 -6.50 -9.23 -8.99
N LEU A 74 -7.29 -8.15 -8.95
CA LEU A 74 -8.35 -7.93 -7.95
C LEU A 74 -9.66 -8.63 -8.31
N HIS A 75 -9.75 -9.30 -9.47
CA HIS A 75 -10.99 -9.90 -9.98
C HIS A 75 -12.19 -8.91 -10.05
N ILE A 76 -11.91 -7.64 -10.38
CA ILE A 76 -12.93 -6.59 -10.52
C ILE A 76 -13.00 -6.04 -11.94
N HIS A 77 -14.12 -5.38 -12.26
CA HIS A 77 -14.25 -4.65 -13.51
C HIS A 77 -13.35 -3.40 -13.52
N ARG A 78 -12.81 -3.04 -14.70
CA ARG A 78 -11.95 -1.85 -14.87
C ARG A 78 -12.61 -0.54 -14.42
N ASN A 79 -13.93 -0.41 -14.59
CA ASN A 79 -14.67 0.77 -14.13
C ASN A 79 -14.65 0.87 -12.60
N THR A 80 -14.83 -0.25 -11.90
CA THR A 80 -14.75 -0.31 -10.43
C THR A 80 -13.36 0.07 -9.95
N LEU A 81 -12.31 -0.44 -10.61
CA LEU A 81 -10.94 -0.05 -10.32
C LEU A 81 -10.74 1.47 -10.50
N THR A 82 -11.20 2.02 -11.61
CA THR A 82 -11.07 3.46 -11.91
C THR A 82 -11.75 4.31 -10.84
N TYR A 83 -12.95 3.92 -10.43
CA TYR A 83 -13.67 4.56 -9.32
C TYR A 83 -12.88 4.49 -8.01
N ARG A 84 -12.33 3.32 -7.65
CA ARG A 84 -11.51 3.17 -6.43
C ARG A 84 -10.25 4.05 -6.48
N LEU A 85 -9.56 4.13 -7.62
CA LEU A 85 -8.36 4.98 -7.78
C LEU A 85 -8.71 6.48 -7.71
N GLN A 86 -9.84 6.91 -8.28
CA GLN A 86 -10.35 8.27 -8.12
C GLN A 86 -10.67 8.56 -6.65
N ARG A 87 -11.30 7.61 -5.95
CA ARG A 87 -11.61 7.73 -4.53
C ARG A 87 -10.34 7.85 -3.69
N ILE A 88 -9.32 7.03 -3.97
CA ILE A 88 -8.00 7.12 -3.33
C ILE A 88 -7.40 8.51 -3.51
N SER A 89 -7.41 9.02 -4.75
CA SER A 89 -6.88 10.36 -5.05
C SER A 89 -7.65 11.44 -4.29
N SER A 90 -8.97 11.32 -4.17
CA SER A 90 -9.82 12.27 -3.44
C SER A 90 -9.63 12.23 -1.92
N ILE A 91 -9.40 11.06 -1.32
CA ILE A 91 -9.21 10.93 0.13
C ILE A 91 -7.83 11.45 0.52
N THR A 92 -6.82 11.09 -0.27
CA THR A 92 -5.42 11.41 0.03
C THR A 92 -5.01 12.80 -0.45
N GLN A 93 -5.77 13.39 -1.37
CA GLN A 93 -5.40 14.61 -2.10
C GLN A 93 -4.08 14.45 -2.87
N ILE A 94 -3.80 13.22 -3.34
CA ILE A 94 -2.59 12.85 -4.08
C ILE A 94 -2.99 12.46 -5.51
N ASP A 95 -2.34 13.06 -6.50
CA ASP A 95 -2.55 12.71 -7.91
C ASP A 95 -1.77 11.44 -8.26
N LEU A 96 -2.48 10.37 -8.59
CA LEU A 96 -1.88 9.08 -9.00
C LEU A 96 -1.24 9.12 -10.40
N ASN A 97 -1.45 10.18 -11.18
CA ASN A 97 -0.78 10.37 -12.46
C ASN A 97 0.60 11.03 -12.32
N ASP A 98 0.85 11.72 -11.20
CA ASP A 98 2.15 12.30 -10.89
C ASP A 98 3.08 11.23 -10.28
N ALA A 99 4.28 11.09 -10.85
CA ALA A 99 5.18 10.01 -10.48
C ALA A 99 5.70 10.11 -9.04
N ASP A 100 5.99 11.33 -8.56
CA ASP A 100 6.54 11.60 -7.23
C ASP A 100 5.45 11.48 -6.16
N ALA A 101 4.26 11.98 -6.47
CA ALA A 101 3.05 11.83 -5.66
C ALA A 101 2.69 10.34 -5.49
N ARG A 102 2.72 9.59 -6.59
CA ARG A 102 2.51 8.14 -6.60
C ARG A 102 3.58 7.40 -5.80
N PHE A 103 4.85 7.76 -5.96
CA PHE A 103 5.93 7.19 -5.16
C PHE A 103 5.75 7.47 -3.67
N SER A 104 5.28 8.65 -3.31
CA SER A 104 4.99 9.00 -1.91
C SER A 104 3.93 8.07 -1.30
N LEU A 105 2.87 7.74 -2.03
CA LEU A 105 1.87 6.76 -1.60
C LEU A 105 2.45 5.34 -1.48
N GLN A 106 3.27 4.93 -2.45
CA GLN A 106 3.92 3.62 -2.42
C GLN A 106 4.86 3.48 -1.23
N LEU A 107 5.62 4.53 -0.91
CA LEU A 107 6.48 4.60 0.27
C LEU A 107 5.66 4.52 1.57
N GLY A 108 4.53 5.24 1.62
CA GLY A 108 3.59 5.18 2.74
C GLY A 108 3.07 3.76 2.99
N LEU A 109 2.75 3.00 1.93
CA LEU A 109 2.33 1.60 2.06
C LEU A 109 3.45 0.72 2.59
N LYS A 110 4.69 0.91 2.12
CA LYS A 110 5.86 0.17 2.60
C LYS A 110 6.21 0.50 4.06
N LEU A 111 5.90 1.70 4.54
CA LEU A 111 6.04 2.10 5.93
C LEU A 111 4.98 1.47 6.85
N ARG A 112 3.82 1.07 6.34
CA ARG A 112 2.71 0.50 7.14
C ARG A 112 3.15 -0.60 8.13
N PRO A 113 3.84 -1.68 7.71
CA PRO A 113 4.26 -2.72 8.65
C PRO A 113 5.23 -2.22 9.72
N VAL A 114 6.06 -1.22 9.39
CA VAL A 114 6.98 -0.59 10.36
C VAL A 114 6.21 0.23 11.40
N MET A 115 5.15 0.93 10.98
CA MET A 115 4.31 1.73 11.88
C MET A 115 3.45 0.83 12.78
N GLN A 116 2.92 -0.28 12.24
CA GLN A 116 2.09 -1.24 12.97
C GLN A 116 2.88 -2.03 14.03
N ASN A 117 4.14 -2.39 13.76
CA ASN A 117 4.99 -3.14 14.69
C ASN A 117 5.40 -2.37 15.96
N ARG A 118 5.12 -1.06 16.07
CA ARG A 118 5.46 -0.24 17.25
C ARG A 118 4.27 0.02 18.18
N LEU A 119 3.07 -0.45 17.83
CA LEU A 119 1.86 -0.34 18.66
C LEU A 119 1.64 -1.58 19.56
N GLN A 120 2.65 -2.46 19.68
CA GLN A 120 2.70 -3.59 20.62
C GLN A 120 3.84 -3.41 21.61
#